data_AF-B0MZL4-F1
#
_entry.id   AF-B0MZL4-F1
#
_cell.length_a   1.000
_cell.length_b   1.000
_cell.length_c   1.000
_cell.angle_alpha   90.00
_cell.angle_beta   90.00
_cell.angle_gamma   90.00
#
_symmetry.space_group_name_H-M   'P 1'
#
loop_
_entity.id
_entity.type
_entity.pdbx_description
1 polymer ?
#
loop_
_entity_poly.entity_id
_entity_poly.type
_entity_poly.pdbx_seq_one_letter_code
_entity_poly.pdbx_strand_id
1 'polypeptide(L)'
;MKMKGPFLPSKQLLVFNGAYVLIAVVRSLHSAADFSGINLQSISFSCTGKYVATGGFYFRHAHPDVQIDLSDLDNLTLQEYDRLCGVERRYFTVREMAHKRQAYDQRRKEFRKFCKQRDLEEKKNEK
;
A
#
# COMPACT_ATOMS: atom_id res chain seq x y z
N MET A 1 -21.77 -12.82 -10.70
CA MET A 1 -21.29 -13.14 -12.06
C MET A 1 -19.80 -12.81 -12.17
N LYS A 2 -18.89 -13.79 -12.33
CA LYS A 2 -17.46 -13.48 -12.56
C LYS A 2 -17.28 -13.10 -14.03
N MET A 3 -17.13 -11.80 -14.30
CA MET A 3 -16.76 -11.29 -15.62
C MET A 3 -15.41 -11.87 -16.03
N LYS A 4 -15.39 -12.76 -17.03
CA LYS A 4 -14.17 -13.22 -17.69
C LYS A 4 -14.05 -12.47 -19.01
N GLY A 5 -13.27 -11.40 -19.01
CA GLY A 5 -12.82 -10.67 -20.19
C GLY A 5 -11.33 -10.33 -20.06
N PRO A 6 -10.67 -9.83 -21.13
CA PRO A 6 -9.24 -9.51 -21.10
C PRO A 6 -8.89 -8.41 -20.07
N PHE A 7 -9.88 -7.62 -19.64
CA PHE A 7 -9.74 -6.60 -18.63
C PHE A 7 -10.65 -6.93 -17.44
N LEU A 8 -10.04 -7.37 -16.34
CA LEU A 8 -10.73 -7.46 -15.06
C LEU A 8 -10.98 -6.03 -14.54
N PRO A 9 -12.16 -5.74 -13.99
CA PRO A 9 -12.43 -4.44 -13.38
C PRO A 9 -11.42 -4.19 -12.25
N SER A 10 -10.90 -2.97 -12.18
CA SER A 10 -9.94 -2.59 -11.16
C SER A 10 -10.59 -2.72 -9.78
N LYS A 11 -9.95 -3.48 -8.89
CA LYS A 11 -10.40 -3.60 -7.51
C LYS A 11 -9.95 -2.36 -6.72
N GLN A 12 -10.91 -1.73 -6.06
CA GLN A 12 -10.62 -0.66 -5.11
C GLN A 12 -9.77 -1.19 -3.95
N LEU A 13 -9.00 -0.28 -3.37
CA LEU A 13 -8.12 -0.53 -2.26
C LEU A 13 -8.41 0.41 -1.12
N LEU A 14 -8.31 -0.12 0.08
CA LEU A 14 -8.32 0.61 1.32
C LEU A 14 -6.89 0.69 1.84
N VAL A 15 -6.47 1.88 2.24
CA VAL A 15 -5.13 2.14 2.76
C VAL A 15 -5.26 2.58 4.20
N PHE A 16 -4.64 1.82 5.10
CA PHE A 16 -4.59 2.13 6.53
C PHE A 16 -3.18 2.54 6.92
N ASN A 17 -3.09 3.51 7.83
CA ASN A 17 -1.81 3.96 8.36
C ASN A 17 -1.25 2.99 9.42
N GLY A 18 -0.08 3.32 9.97
CA GLY A 18 0.56 2.50 11.01
C GLY A 18 -0.14 2.48 12.37
N ALA A 19 -1.15 3.33 12.57
CA ALA A 19 -2.05 3.34 13.71
C ALA A 19 -3.38 2.60 13.42
N TYR A 20 -3.43 1.84 12.32
CA TYR A 20 -4.58 1.04 11.89
C TYR A 20 -5.78 1.84 11.39
N VAL A 21 -5.64 3.13 11.14
CA VAL A 21 -6.76 4.00 10.73
C VAL A 21 -6.84 4.11 9.21
N LEU A 22 -8.06 4.05 8.64
CA LEU A 22 -8.29 4.25 7.21
C LEU A 22 -7.97 5.70 6.82
N ILE A 23 -7.03 5.87 5.89
CA ILE A 23 -6.59 7.20 5.42
C ILE A 23 -6.90 7.47 3.95
N ALA A 24 -7.17 6.42 3.15
CA ALA A 24 -7.48 6.60 1.74
C ALA A 24 -8.25 5.41 1.16
N VAL A 25 -9.17 5.74 0.26
CA VAL A 25 -9.82 4.80 -0.66
C VAL A 25 -9.29 5.07 -2.06
N VAL A 26 -8.76 4.04 -2.71
CA VAL A 26 -8.03 4.17 -3.96
C VAL A 26 -8.69 3.29 -5.02
N ARG A 27 -8.85 3.82 -6.22
CA ARG A 27 -9.52 3.12 -7.34
C ARG A 27 -8.83 1.83 -7.80
N SER A 28 -7.51 1.70 -7.63
CA SER A 28 -6.75 0.54 -8.14
C SER A 28 -5.37 0.37 -7.47
N LEU A 29 -4.79 -0.83 -7.63
CA LEU A 29 -3.39 -1.14 -7.27
C LEU A 29 -2.37 -0.23 -7.97
N HIS A 30 -2.58 0.11 -9.24
CA HIS A 30 -1.67 0.97 -10.00
C HIS A 30 -1.69 2.38 -9.44
N SER A 31 -2.89 2.95 -9.25
CA SER A 31 -3.02 4.28 -8.63
C SER A 31 -2.39 4.31 -7.24
N ALA A 32 -2.54 3.23 -6.45
CA ALA A 32 -1.90 3.11 -5.14
C ALA A 32 -0.37 3.09 -5.23
N ALA A 33 0.19 2.35 -6.19
CA ALA A 33 1.62 2.33 -6.43
C ALA A 33 2.15 3.70 -6.85
N ASP A 34 1.43 4.41 -7.73
CA ASP A 34 1.85 5.71 -8.26
C ASP A 34 1.93 6.77 -7.16
N PHE A 35 0.88 6.96 -6.35
CA PHE A 35 0.90 8.02 -5.33
C PHE A 35 1.79 7.67 -4.13
N SER A 36 1.87 6.39 -3.74
CA SER A 36 2.73 5.96 -2.62
C SER A 36 4.20 5.80 -3.04
N GLY A 37 4.45 5.61 -4.34
CA GLY A 37 5.73 5.17 -4.90
C GLY A 37 6.22 3.82 -4.35
N ILE A 38 5.30 2.99 -3.84
CA ILE A 38 5.62 1.62 -3.39
C ILE A 38 5.50 0.68 -4.58
N ASN A 39 6.35 -0.35 -4.63
CA ASN A 39 6.28 -1.38 -5.65
C ASN A 39 4.90 -2.05 -5.66
N LEU A 40 4.25 -2.03 -6.83
CA LEU A 40 2.93 -2.62 -7.09
C LEU A 40 2.84 -4.08 -6.62
N GLN A 41 3.88 -4.89 -6.82
CA GLN A 41 3.89 -6.29 -6.39
C GLN A 41 3.83 -6.41 -4.86
N SER A 42 4.53 -5.52 -4.14
CA SER A 42 4.49 -5.50 -2.67
C SER A 42 3.12 -5.08 -2.14
N ILE A 43 2.45 -4.14 -2.80
CA ILE A 43 1.08 -3.74 -2.46
C ILE A 43 0.14 -4.92 -2.68
N SER A 44 0.22 -5.58 -3.84
CA SER A 44 -0.58 -6.76 -4.17
C SER A 44 -0.40 -7.88 -3.13
N PHE A 45 0.85 -8.17 -2.73
CA PHE A 45 1.14 -9.15 -1.68
C PHE A 45 0.63 -8.74 -0.30
N SER A 46 0.56 -7.44 0.01
CA SER A 46 -0.08 -6.97 1.24
C SER A 46 -1.60 -7.18 1.21
N CYS A 47 -2.23 -6.96 0.05
CA CYS A 47 -3.67 -7.16 -0.11
C CYS A 47 -4.08 -8.64 0.06
N THR A 48 -3.30 -9.56 -0.51
CA THR A 48 -3.54 -11.01 -0.39
C THR A 48 -3.16 -11.60 0.95
N GLY A 49 -2.49 -10.83 1.83
CA GLY A 49 -2.06 -11.28 3.15
C GLY A 49 -0.71 -12.01 3.17
N LYS A 50 -0.04 -12.15 2.01
CA LYS A 50 1.33 -12.69 1.95
C LYS A 50 2.31 -11.79 2.72
N TYR A 51 2.09 -10.48 2.66
CA TYR A 51 2.75 -9.49 3.52
C TYR A 51 1.76 -8.88 4.49
N VAL A 52 2.20 -8.67 5.73
CA VAL A 52 1.39 -7.98 6.74
C VAL A 52 1.17 -6.51 6.34
N ALA A 53 2.23 -5.83 5.90
CA ALA A 53 2.23 -4.42 5.52
C ALA A 53 3.39 -4.12 4.56
N THR A 54 3.31 -3.00 3.85
CA THR A 54 4.40 -2.52 2.99
C THR A 54 4.49 -0.99 2.97
N GLY A 55 5.70 -0.45 2.86
CA GLY A 55 5.96 1.00 2.83
C GLY A 55 5.39 1.80 4.02
N GLY A 56 5.15 1.16 5.16
CA GLY A 56 4.55 1.81 6.34
C GLY A 56 3.02 1.84 6.36
N PHE A 57 2.36 1.15 5.43
CA PHE A 57 0.90 1.10 5.31
C PHE A 57 0.38 -0.34 5.26
N TYR A 58 -0.88 -0.52 5.66
CA TYR A 58 -1.63 -1.74 5.40
C TYR A 58 -2.55 -1.52 4.20
N PHE A 59 -2.50 -2.45 3.25
CA PHE A 59 -3.37 -2.43 2.09
C PHE A 59 -4.39 -3.56 2.18
N ARG A 60 -5.64 -3.25 1.83
CA ARG A 60 -6.74 -4.22 1.71
C ARG A 60 -7.49 -4.00 0.42
N HIS A 61 -7.96 -5.08 -0.19
CA HIS A 61 -8.98 -4.96 -1.23
C HIS A 61 -10.32 -4.61 -0.58
N ALA A 62 -11.05 -3.69 -1.21
CA ALA A 62 -12.44 -3.45 -0.85
C ALA A 62 -13.25 -4.73 -1.07
N HIS A 63 -13.98 -5.15 -0.05
CA HIS A 63 -14.84 -6.33 -0.09
C HIS A 63 -16.15 -5.95 -0.78
N PRO A 64 -16.69 -6.78 -1.70
CA PRO A 64 -17.90 -6.43 -2.45
C PRO A 64 -19.13 -6.20 -1.56
N ASP A 65 -19.17 -6.87 -0.41
CA ASP A 65 -20.29 -6.80 0.55
C ASP A 65 -20.11 -5.74 1.64
N VAL A 66 -18.97 -5.04 1.66
CA VAL A 66 -18.69 -3.97 2.64
C VAL A 66 -18.69 -2.64 1.91
N GLN A 67 -19.70 -1.81 2.19
CA GLN A 67 -19.74 -0.44 1.69
C GLN A 67 -18.87 0.45 2.56
N ILE A 68 -18.04 1.27 1.92
CA ILE A 68 -17.15 2.23 2.56
C ILE A 68 -17.60 3.62 2.13
N ASP A 69 -17.92 4.47 3.08
CA ASP A 69 -18.27 5.87 2.85
C ASP A 69 -17.09 6.79 3.22
N LEU A 70 -17.17 8.05 2.80
CA LEU A 70 -16.18 9.07 3.15
C LEU A 70 -16.13 9.34 4.66
N SER A 71 -17.23 9.12 5.39
CA SER A 71 -17.24 9.20 6.86
C SER A 71 -16.38 8.14 7.53
N ASP A 72 -16.05 7.04 6.84
CA ASP A 72 -15.20 5.98 7.39
C ASP A 72 -13.71 6.38 7.39
N LEU A 73 -13.34 7.40 6.63
CA LEU A 73 -12.01 8.00 6.73
C LEU A 73 -11.80 8.51 8.16
N ASP A 74 -10.65 8.20 8.74
CA ASP A 74 -10.29 8.45 10.14
C ASP A 74 -11.10 7.70 11.23
N ASN A 75 -12.23 7.08 10.89
CA ASN A 75 -13.08 6.36 11.84
C ASN A 75 -12.96 4.84 11.75
N LEU A 76 -12.82 4.28 10.55
CA LEU A 76 -12.73 2.84 10.35
C LEU A 76 -11.32 2.33 10.66
N THR A 77 -11.24 1.37 11.58
CA THR A 77 -9.99 0.69 11.90
C THR A 77 -9.76 -0.55 11.04
N LEU A 78 -8.49 -0.91 10.84
CA LEU A 78 -8.08 -2.08 10.07
C LEU A 78 -8.67 -3.38 10.65
N GLN A 79 -8.64 -3.51 11.98
CA GLN A 79 -9.13 -4.69 12.68
C GLN A 79 -10.65 -4.81 12.53
N GLU A 80 -11.37 -3.70 12.59
CA GLU A 80 -12.81 -3.68 12.37
C GLU A 80 -13.15 -4.07 10.94
N TYR A 81 -12.44 -3.53 9.96
CA TYR A 81 -12.62 -3.91 8.56
C TYR A 81 -12.31 -5.40 8.31
N ASP A 82 -11.19 -5.90 8.84
CA ASP A 82 -10.81 -7.31 8.71
C ASP A 82 -11.86 -8.22 9.41
N ARG A 83 -12.46 -7.79 10.53
CA ARG A 83 -13.59 -8.46 11.19
C ARG A 83 -14.86 -8.46 10.34
N LEU A 84 -15.22 -7.34 9.71
CA LEU A 84 -16.36 -7.25 8.78
C LEU A 84 -16.20 -8.19 7.58
N CYS A 85 -14.96 -8.40 7.14
CA CYS A 85 -14.64 -9.34 6.07
C CYS A 85 -14.54 -10.80 6.55
N GLY A 86 -14.61 -11.07 7.86
CA GLY A 86 -14.40 -12.41 8.42
C GLY A 86 -12.97 -12.95 8.22
N VAL A 87 -11.97 -12.07 8.15
CA VAL A 87 -10.57 -12.44 7.89
C VAL A 87 -9.72 -12.16 9.12
N GLU A 88 -8.94 -13.17 9.55
CA GLU A 88 -7.93 -12.98 10.58
C GLU A 88 -6.54 -12.80 9.97
N ARG A 89 -5.81 -11.77 10.43
CA ARG A 89 -4.45 -11.47 9.98
C ARG A 89 -3.58 -11.07 11.17
N ARG A 90 -2.27 -11.32 11.03
CA ARG A 90 -1.26 -10.76 11.93
C ARG A 90 -1.10 -9.26 11.65
N TYR A 91 -0.96 -8.47 12.71
CA TYR A 91 -0.62 -7.05 12.64
C TYR A 91 0.75 -6.79 13.27
N PHE A 92 1.50 -5.82 12.74
CA PHE A 92 2.61 -5.21 13.48
C PHE A 92 2.06 -4.23 14.49
N THR A 93 2.77 -4.03 15.60
CA THR A 93 2.52 -2.95 16.54
C THR A 93 2.82 -1.59 15.91
N VAL A 94 2.23 -0.51 16.45
CA VAL A 94 2.48 0.87 15.99
C VAL A 94 3.98 1.20 15.99
N ARG A 95 4.71 0.77 17.03
CA ARG A 95 6.16 0.97 17.15
C ARG A 95 6.94 0.24 16.06
N GLU A 96 6.64 -1.04 15.84
CA GLU A 96 7.26 -1.81 14.74
C GLU A 96 6.97 -1.17 13.38
N MET A 97 5.75 -0.67 13.18
CA MET A 97 5.37 -0.01 11.93
C MET A 97 6.14 1.29 11.71
N ALA A 98 6.29 2.11 12.76
CA ALA A 98 7.08 3.33 12.70
C ALA A 98 8.54 3.04 12.31
N HIS A 99 9.17 2.04 12.94
CA HIS A 99 10.52 1.61 12.58
C HIS A 99 10.62 1.10 11.13
N LYS A 100 9.65 0.30 10.68
CA LYS A 100 9.61 -0.19 9.28
C LYS A 100 9.45 0.94 8.28
N ARG A 101 8.62 1.94 8.59
CA ARG A 101 8.44 3.13 7.75
C ARG A 101 9.73 3.93 7.64
N GLN A 102 10.40 4.21 8.76
CA GLN A 102 11.70 4.89 8.76
C GLN A 102 12.75 4.13 7.93
N ALA A 103 12.85 2.81 8.11
CA ALA A 103 13.76 1.97 7.34
C ALA A 103 13.42 1.92 5.84
N TYR A 104 12.14 2.03 5.48
CA TYR A 104 11.72 2.13 4.08
C TYR A 104 12.09 3.49 3.48
N ASP A 105 11.81 4.58 4.19
CA ASP A 105 12.10 5.94 3.75
C ASP A 105 13.60 6.18 3.59
N GLN A 106 14.41 5.64 4.50
CA GLN A 106 15.87 5.71 4.42
C GLN A 106 16.40 5.00 3.17
N ARG A 107 15.99 3.75 2.92
CA ARG A 107 16.37 3.01 1.71
C ARG A 107 15.92 3.71 0.43
N ARG A 108 14.73 4.32 0.44
CA ARG A 108 14.23 5.09 -0.70
C ARG A 108 15.06 6.35 -0.96
N LYS A 109 15.50 7.05 0.08
CA LYS A 109 16.41 8.21 -0.05
C LYS A 109 17.78 7.79 -0.59
N GLU A 110 18.34 6.71 -0.09
CA GLU A 110 19.61 6.14 -0.57
C GLU A 110 19.52 5.74 -2.04
N PHE A 111 18.46 5.03 -2.43
CA PHE A 111 18.24 4.64 -3.82
C PHE A 111 18.12 5.86 -4.75
N ARG A 112 17.40 6.91 -4.33
CA ARG A 112 17.30 8.16 -5.12
C ARG A 112 18.65 8.85 -5.28
N LYS A 113 19.48 8.87 -4.22
CA LYS A 113 20.85 9.42 -4.28
C LYS A 113 21.70 8.61 -5.26
N PHE A 114 21.63 7.28 -5.19
CA PHE A 114 22.33 6.38 -6.11
C PHE A 114 21.95 6.63 -7.57
N CYS A 115 20.66 6.69 -7.90
CA CYS A 115 20.22 7.00 -9.28
C CYS A 115 20.74 8.36 -9.75
N LYS A 116 20.62 9.40 -8.91
CA LYS A 116 21.11 10.75 -9.27
C LYS A 116 22.63 10.77 -9.51
N GLN A 117 23.40 10.03 -8.73
CA GLN A 117 24.84 9.92 -8.89
C GLN A 117 25.20 9.27 -10.23
N ARG A 118 24.53 8.17 -10.57
CA ARG A 118 24.72 7.48 -11.85
C ARG A 118 24.37 8.36 -13.05
N ASP A 119 23.23 9.06 -13.00
CA ASP A 119 22.82 9.97 -14.09
C ASP A 119 23.83 11.14 -14.28
N LEU A 120 24.51 11.57 -13.22
CA LEU A 120 25.57 12.58 -13.29
C LEU A 120 26.87 12.02 -13.89
N GLU A 121 27.19 10.76 -13.62
CA GLU A 121 28.35 10.05 -14.18
C GLU A 121 28.16 9.78 -15.67
N GLU A 122 26.97 9.32 -16.10
CA GLU A 122 26.63 9.13 -17.51
C GLU A 122 26.79 10.44 -18.30
N LYS A 123 26.28 11.56 -17.78
CA LYS A 123 26.42 12.90 -18.40
C LYS A 123 27.86 13.41 -18.46
N LYS A 124 28.75 12.92 -17.60
CA LYS A 124 30.18 13.28 -17.64
C LYS A 124 30.93 12.47 -18.70
N ASN A 125 30.51 11.23 -18.95
CA ASN A 125 31.15 10.35 -19.93
C ASN A 125 30.71 10.64 -21.38
N GLU A 126 29.59 11.36 -21.57
CA GLU A 126 29.13 11.85 -22.88
C GLU A 126 29.75 13.19 -23.31
N LYS A 127 30.61 13.81 -22.47
CA LYS A 127 31.34 15.06 -22.76
C LYS A 127 32.83 14.79 -22.92
#